data_AF-N6ZPC7-F1
#
_entry.id   AF-N6ZPC7-F1
#
_cell.length_a   1.000
_cell.length_b   1.000
_cell.length_c   1.000
_cell.angle_alpha   90.00
_cell.angle_beta   90.00
_cell.angle_gamma   90.00
#
_symmetry.space_group_name_H-M   'P 1'
#
loop_
_entity.id
_entity.type
_entity.pdbx_description
1 polymer ?
#
loop_
_entity_poly.entity_id
_entity_poly.type
_entity_poly.pdbx_seq_one_letter_code
_entity_poly.pdbx_strand_id
1 'polypeptide(L)'
;MADFPLPILFIMVVFFTMWLILRKYHRIEQRKRALPELNAYLYANNQTEPRCSACESTEFKDEGLTHGKDERRIVSCARCETLLYRIVPPERDE
;
A
#
# COMPACT_ATOMS: atom_id res chain seq x y z
N MET A 1 -3.21 44.23 -24.36
CA MET A 1 -4.23 43.17 -24.35
C MET A 1 -3.53 41.92 -23.86
N ALA A 2 -3.90 41.39 -22.70
CA ALA A 2 -3.28 40.18 -22.18
C ALA A 2 -3.82 39.01 -23.01
N ASP A 3 -3.05 38.57 -24.00
CA ASP A 3 -3.29 37.31 -24.71
C ASP A 3 -3.03 36.18 -23.71
N PHE A 4 -4.04 35.89 -22.89
CA PHE A 4 -3.99 34.76 -21.96
C PHE A 4 -3.78 33.50 -22.78
N PRO A 5 -2.65 32.78 -22.60
CA PRO A 5 -2.33 31.60 -23.39
C PRO A 5 -3.15 30.41 -22.86
N LEU A 6 -4.46 30.46 -23.11
CA LEU A 6 -5.43 29.41 -22.81
C LEU A 6 -4.95 27.99 -23.17
N PRO A 7 -4.35 27.73 -24.35
CA PRO A 7 -3.84 26.39 -24.66
C PRO A 7 -2.69 25.95 -23.74
N ILE A 8 -1.80 26.88 -23.34
CA ILE A 8 -0.69 26.58 -22.44
C ILE A 8 -1.21 26.30 -21.03
N LEU A 9 -2.17 27.10 -20.55
CA LEU A 9 -2.82 26.87 -19.26
C LEU A 9 -3.54 25.52 -19.21
N PHE A 10 -4.24 25.14 -20.28
CA PHE A 10 -4.89 23.84 -20.37
C PHE A 10 -3.88 22.69 -20.26
N ILE A 11 -2.77 22.76 -21.00
CA ILE A 11 -1.69 21.76 -20.94
C ILE A 11 -1.12 21.68 -19.51
N MET A 12 -0.83 22.83 -18.89
CA MET A 12 -0.30 22.88 -17.51
C MET A 12 -1.26 22.23 -16.51
N VAL A 13 -2.57 22.45 -16.64
CA VAL A 13 -3.58 21.80 -15.77
C VAL A 13 -3.61 20.29 -15.98
N VAL A 14 -3.57 19.80 -17.22
CA VAL A 14 -3.55 18.36 -17.51
C VAL A 14 -2.30 17.69 -16.95
N PHE A 15 -1.13 18.29 -17.14
CA PHE A 15 0.11 17.77 -16.56
C PHE A 15 0.08 17.79 -15.03
N PHE A 16 -0.48 18.84 -14.44
CA PHE A 16 -0.60 18.96 -12.99
C PHE A 16 -1.54 17.88 -12.41
N THR A 17 -2.70 17.63 -13.04
CA THR A 17 -3.62 16.58 -12.58
C THR A 17 -2.99 15.19 -12.72
N MET A 18 -2.33 14.91 -13.85
CA MET A 18 -1.61 13.65 -14.05
C MET A 18 -0.48 13.46 -13.02
N TRP A 19 0.28 14.52 -12.72
CA TRP A 19 1.31 14.51 -11.69
C TRP A 19 0.73 14.24 -10.29
N LEU A 20 -0.41 14.85 -9.94
CA LEU A 20 -1.09 14.57 -8.67
C LEU A 20 -1.55 13.11 -8.55
N ILE A 21 -2.08 12.55 -9.64
CA ILE A 21 -2.49 11.14 -9.70
C ILE A 21 -1.27 10.24 -9.46
N LEU A 22 -0.20 10.43 -10.24
CA LEU A 22 1.05 9.67 -10.09
C LEU A 22 1.64 9.80 -8.68
N ARG A 23 1.63 11.00 -8.10
CA ARG A 23 2.10 11.24 -6.73
C ARG A 23 1.29 10.48 -5.70
N LYS A 24 -0.03 10.39 -5.86
CA LYS A 24 -0.88 9.56 -4.99
C LYS A 24 -0.59 8.07 -5.16
N TYR A 25 -0.49 7.59 -6.39
CA TYR A 25 -0.15 6.19 -6.67
C TYR A 25 1.21 5.82 -6.07
N HIS A 26 2.24 6.64 -6.25
CA HIS A 26 3.55 6.42 -5.64
C HIS A 26 3.48 6.39 -4.12
N ARG A 27 2.68 7.25 -3.47
CA ARG A 27 2.49 7.18 -2.01
C ARG A 27 1.82 5.89 -1.57
N ILE A 28 0.83 5.40 -2.32
CA ILE A 28 0.16 4.12 -2.03
C ILE A 28 1.13 2.96 -2.20
N GLU A 29 1.92 2.94 -3.28
CA GLU A 29 2.94 1.92 -3.48
C GLU A 29 4.05 1.98 -2.43
N GLN A 30 4.53 3.16 -2.06
CA GLN A 30 5.51 3.32 -1.00
C GLN A 30 4.97 2.83 0.34
N ARG A 31 3.69 3.13 0.64
CA ARG A 31 3.01 2.56 1.81
C ARG A 31 2.94 1.05 1.74
N LYS A 32 2.64 0.47 0.56
CA LYS A 32 2.67 -0.98 0.32
C LYS A 32 4.06 -1.60 0.53
N ARG A 33 5.14 -0.91 0.12
CA ARG A 33 6.53 -1.37 0.28
C ARG A 33 7.03 -1.22 1.72
N ALA A 34 6.54 -0.22 2.43
CA ALA A 34 6.89 0.08 3.81
C ALA A 34 6.01 -0.67 4.83
N LEU A 35 5.22 -1.68 4.42
CA LEU A 35 4.49 -2.48 5.39
C LEU A 35 5.46 -3.11 6.39
N PRO A 36 5.17 -3.01 7.70
CA PRO A 36 5.95 -3.66 8.73
C PRO A 36 5.81 -5.18 8.63
N GLU A 37 6.79 -5.91 9.14
CA GLU A 37 6.68 -7.36 9.35
C GLU A 37 5.71 -7.66 10.49
N LEU A 38 5.22 -8.91 10.57
CA LEU A 38 4.25 -9.34 11.60
C LEU A 38 4.68 -8.90 13.01
N ASN A 39 5.91 -9.20 13.41
CA ASN A 39 6.42 -8.86 14.74
C ASN A 39 6.47 -7.34 14.97
N ALA A 40 6.87 -6.57 13.96
CA ALA A 40 6.92 -5.12 14.04
C ALA A 40 5.51 -4.50 14.11
N TYR A 41 4.53 -5.09 13.42
CA TYR A 41 3.12 -4.70 13.50
C TYR A 41 2.54 -4.97 14.89
N LEU A 42 2.80 -6.17 15.44
CA LEU A 42 2.38 -6.54 16.79
C LEU A 42 2.96 -5.59 17.83
N TYR A 43 4.26 -5.28 17.72
CA TYR A 43 4.92 -4.34 18.62
C TYR A 43 4.37 -2.91 18.50
N ALA A 44 4.19 -2.40 17.28
CA ALA A 44 3.70 -1.03 17.05
C ALA A 44 2.25 -0.82 17.53
N ASN A 45 1.43 -1.88 17.49
CA ASN A 45 0.04 -1.84 17.96
C ASN A 45 -0.14 -2.38 19.39
N ASN A 46 0.96 -2.77 20.07
CA ASN A 46 0.96 -3.34 21.41
C ASN A 46 0.03 -4.58 21.55
N GLN A 47 0.05 -5.44 20.54
CA GLN A 47 -0.76 -6.65 20.45
C GLN A 47 0.11 -7.91 20.55
N THR A 48 -0.38 -8.94 21.25
CA THR A 48 0.29 -10.26 21.32
C THR A 48 -0.14 -11.20 20.20
N GLU A 49 -1.31 -10.96 19.61
CA GLU A 49 -1.90 -11.74 18.53
C GLU A 49 -2.26 -10.81 17.36
N PRO A 50 -2.17 -11.27 16.10
CA PRO A 50 -2.54 -10.44 14.97
C PRO A 50 -4.04 -10.12 15.04
N ARG A 51 -4.38 -8.84 15.16
CA ARG A 51 -5.74 -8.28 15.04
C ARG A 51 -5.70 -7.05 14.17
N CYS A 52 -6.77 -6.79 13.41
CA CYS A 52 -6.86 -5.56 12.65
C CYS A 52 -6.91 -4.36 13.60
N SER A 53 -6.00 -3.39 13.46
CA SER A 53 -6.01 -2.17 14.28
C SER A 53 -7.20 -1.23 14.01
N ALA A 54 -7.88 -1.39 12.87
CA ALA A 54 -9.01 -0.56 12.47
C ALA A 54 -10.38 -1.14 12.87
N CYS A 55 -10.55 -2.46 12.84
CA CYS A 55 -11.85 -3.11 13.08
C CYS A 55 -11.80 -4.28 14.08
N GLU A 56 -10.64 -4.54 14.68
CA GLU A 56 -10.38 -5.59 15.68
C GLU A 56 -10.65 -7.03 15.19
N SER A 57 -10.98 -7.21 13.91
CA SER A 57 -11.21 -8.53 13.32
C SER A 57 -9.92 -9.36 13.26
N THR A 58 -10.08 -10.66 13.48
CA THR A 58 -9.07 -11.70 13.32
C THR A 58 -9.16 -12.40 11.95
N GLU A 59 -10.08 -11.96 11.08
CA GLU A 59 -10.22 -12.48 9.72
C GLU A 59 -9.21 -11.75 8.81
N PHE A 60 -8.21 -12.49 8.35
CA PHE A 60 -7.16 -11.97 7.47
C PHE A 60 -7.26 -12.57 6.08
N LYS A 61 -6.91 -11.74 5.10
CA LYS A 61 -6.80 -12.09 3.69
C LYS A 61 -5.35 -11.89 3.27
N ASP A 62 -4.74 -12.98 2.82
CA ASP A 62 -3.41 -12.98 2.24
C ASP A 62 -3.52 -12.63 0.75
N GLU A 63 -2.94 -11.49 0.37
CA GLU A 63 -2.78 -11.10 -1.02
C GLU A 63 -1.33 -11.34 -1.43
N GLY A 64 -1.12 -12.42 -2.18
CA GLY A 64 0.12 -12.64 -2.92
C GLY A 64 0.04 -11.94 -4.27
N LEU A 65 1.11 -11.27 -4.69
CA LEU A 65 1.27 -10.88 -6.08
C LEU A 65 1.28 -12.19 -6.90
N THR A 66 0.52 -12.21 -7.99
CA THR A 66 0.09 -13.41 -8.73
C THR A 66 1.23 -14.13 -9.47
N HIS A 67 2.47 -13.68 -9.34
CA HIS A 67 3.63 -14.34 -9.91
C HIS A 67 4.26 -15.27 -8.86
N GLY A 68 4.39 -16.55 -9.19
CA GLY A 68 4.87 -17.63 -8.31
C GLY A 68 6.31 -17.51 -7.78
N LYS A 69 6.91 -16.31 -7.83
CA LYS A 69 8.22 -15.94 -7.28
C LYS A 69 8.17 -14.76 -6.31
N ASP A 70 6.98 -14.33 -5.86
CA ASP A 70 6.91 -13.18 -4.96
C ASP A 70 7.39 -13.54 -3.55
N GLU A 71 8.56 -12.99 -3.22
CA GLU A 71 9.25 -13.07 -1.92
C GLU A 71 8.48 -12.39 -0.78
N ARG A 72 7.32 -11.76 -1.05
CA ARG A 72 6.59 -10.92 -0.08
C ARG A 72 5.09 -11.12 -0.22
N ARG A 73 4.47 -11.73 0.79
CA ARG A 73 3.01 -11.81 0.92
C ARG A 73 2.52 -10.63 1.75
N ILE A 74 1.46 -9.97 1.31
CA ILE A 74 0.84 -8.86 2.05
C ILE A 74 -0.41 -9.38 2.74
N VAL A 75 -0.51 -9.15 4.04
CA VAL A 75 -1.68 -9.50 4.84
C VAL A 75 -2.55 -8.27 5.02
N SER A 76 -3.83 -8.41 4.67
CA SER A 76 -4.86 -7.40 4.84
C SER A 76 -6.01 -7.95 5.69
N CYS A 77 -6.82 -7.07 6.28
CA CYS A 77 -8.03 -7.51 6.97
C CYS A 77 -9.12 -7.86 5.95
N ALA A 78 -9.78 -9.02 6.11
CA ALA A 78 -10.84 -9.47 5.22
C ALA A 78 -12.13 -8.63 5.33
N ARG A 79 -12.34 -7.92 6.45
CA ARG A 79 -13.56 -7.12 6.69
C ARG A 79 -13.48 -5.68 6.24
N CYS A 80 -12.34 -5.03 6.48
CA CYS A 80 -12.16 -3.60 6.21
C CYS A 80 -11.07 -3.31 5.17
N GLU A 81 -10.48 -4.35 4.58
CA GLU A 81 -9.45 -4.28 3.54
C GLU A 81 -8.21 -3.46 3.95
N THR A 82 -8.04 -3.24 5.26
CA THR A 82 -6.91 -2.47 5.78
C THR A 82 -5.65 -3.31 5.67
N LEU A 83 -4.61 -2.73 5.06
CA LEU A 83 -3.28 -3.33 4.93
C LEU A 83 -2.61 -3.38 6.32
N LEU A 84 -2.18 -4.56 6.76
CA LEU A 84 -1.69 -4.77 8.12
C LEU A 84 -0.17 -4.93 8.15
N TYR A 85 0.33 -6.07 7.68
CA TYR A 85 1.74 -6.43 7.72
C TYR A 85 2.13 -7.29 6.52
N ARG A 86 3.43 -7.43 6.29
CA ARG A 86 3.98 -8.35 5.29
C ARG A 86 4.54 -9.60 5.96
N ILE A 87 4.48 -10.72 5.26
CA ILE A 87 5.16 -11.96 5.62
C ILE A 87 6.20 -12.25 4.53
N VAL A 88 7.45 -12.39 4.95
CA VAL A 88 8.50 -12.97 4.11
C VAL A 88 8.39 -14.49 4.33
N PRO A 89 8.03 -15.29 3.31
CA PRO A 89 8.10 -16.73 3.47
C PRO A 89 9.55 -17.10 3.79
N PRO A 90 9.80 -18.06 4.71
CA PRO A 90 11.16 -18.52 4.94
C PRO A 90 11.76 -18.93 3.58
N GLU A 91 12.99 -18.50 3.29
CA GLU A 91 13.72 -18.98 2.14
C GLU A 91 13.61 -20.50 2.15
N ARG A 92 13.08 -21.07 1.06
CA ARG A 92 13.16 -22.51 0.88
C ARG A 92 14.63 -22.77 0.65
N ASP A 93 15.33 -23.16 1.70
CA ASP A 93 16.65 -23.77 1.63
C ASP A 93 16.54 -24.97 0.67
N GLU A 94 16.91 -24.76 -0.60
CA GLU A 94 17.13 -25.82 -1.60
C GLU A 94 18.52 -26.44 -1.41
#